data_AF-A0A7C3F5T2-F1
#
_entry.id   AF-A0A7C3F5T2-F1
#
_cell.length_a   1.000
_cell.length_b   1.000
_cell.length_c   1.000
_cell.angle_alpha   90.00
_cell.angle_beta   90.00
_cell.angle_gamma   90.00
#
_symmetry.space_group_name_H-M   'P 1'
#
loop_
_entity.id
_entity.type
_entity.pdbx_description
1 polymer ?
#
loop_
_entity_poly.entity_id
_entity_poly.type
_entity_poly.pdbx_seq_one_letter_code
_entity_poly.pdbx_strand_id
1 'polypeptide(L)'
;MESFYVIAPRIIFVLGILNLLSGLLIFFSCRCLPGSKIGTILMQKPPYKSFYKWHCYIWKVFWPSVIVHAVLALIFFGWPG
;
A
#
# COMPACT_ATOMS: atom_id res chain seq x y z
N MET A 1 -19.52 4.93 -23.36
CA MET A 1 -18.04 4.88 -23.30
C MET A 1 -17.44 6.17 -22.73
N GLU A 2 -18.08 7.33 -22.88
CA GLU A 2 -17.58 8.63 -22.36
C GLU A 2 -17.47 8.71 -20.83
N SER A 3 -18.42 8.13 -20.09
CA SER A 3 -18.39 8.17 -18.61
C SER A 3 -17.20 7.43 -17.99
N PHE A 4 -16.71 6.39 -18.64
CA PHE A 4 -15.62 5.56 -18.12
C PHE A 4 -14.26 6.29 -18.18
N TYR A 5 -14.06 7.15 -19.17
CA TYR A 5 -12.84 7.96 -19.35
C TYR A 5 -12.69 9.09 -18.32
N VAL A 6 -13.79 9.58 -17.74
CA VAL A 6 -13.74 10.62 -16.69
C VAL A 6 -13.59 10.01 -15.30
N ILE A 7 -14.15 8.80 -15.09
CA ILE A 7 -14.18 8.13 -13.80
C ILE A 7 -12.90 7.32 -13.56
N ALA A 8 -12.36 6.65 -14.58
CA ALA A 8 -11.16 5.81 -14.42
C ALA A 8 -9.93 6.58 -13.88
N PRO A 9 -9.60 7.82 -14.32
CA PRO A 9 -8.49 8.58 -13.76
C PRO A 9 -8.68 8.89 -12.26
N ARG A 10 -9.93 9.16 -11.84
CA ARG A 10 -10.25 9.40 -10.43
C ARG A 10 -10.06 8.13 -9.59
N ILE A 11 -10.49 6.98 -10.11
CA ILE A 11 -10.26 5.68 -9.48
C ILE A 11 -8.77 5.40 -9.36
N ILE A 12 -7.99 5.61 -10.44
CA ILE A 12 -6.54 5.42 -10.43
C ILE A 12 -5.90 6.31 -9.38
N PHE A 13 -6.29 7.58 -9.28
CA PHE A 13 -5.76 8.51 -8.27
C PHE A 13 -6.07 8.07 -6.84
N VAL A 14 -7.32 7.67 -6.55
CA VAL A 14 -7.73 7.18 -5.23
C VAL A 14 -6.99 5.88 -4.88
N LEU A 15 -6.88 4.93 -5.82
CA LEU A 15 -6.10 3.70 -5.64
C LEU A 15 -4.63 4.01 -5.38
N GLY A 16 -4.07 5.01 -6.05
CA GLY A 16 -2.70 5.48 -5.83
C GLY A 16 -2.48 5.97 -4.40
N ILE A 17 -3.38 6.83 -3.89
CA ILE A 17 -3.33 7.31 -2.50
C ILE A 17 -3.46 6.14 -1.51
N LEU A 18 -4.43 5.25 -1.73
CA LEU A 18 -4.65 4.09 -0.87
C LEU A 18 -3.42 3.17 -0.85
N ASN A 19 -2.78 2.95 -1.99
CA ASN A 19 -1.52 2.21 -2.07
C ASN A 19 -0.41 2.94 -1.31
N LEU A 20 -0.29 4.26 -1.42
CA LEU A 20 0.76 5.01 -0.73
C LEU A 20 0.59 4.96 0.81
N LEU A 21 -0.64 5.13 1.30
CA LEU A 21 -0.97 4.99 2.72
C LEU A 21 -0.76 3.55 3.21
N SER A 22 -1.19 2.56 2.43
CA SER A 22 -1.01 1.15 2.76
C SER A 22 0.46 0.75 2.76
N GLY A 23 1.26 1.25 1.82
CA GLY A 23 2.70 1.06 1.75
C GLY A 23 3.42 1.67 2.95
N LEU A 24 3.04 2.88 3.39
CA LEU A 24 3.54 3.49 4.63
C LEU A 24 3.18 2.63 5.85
N LEU A 25 1.92 2.20 5.97
CA LEU A 25 1.48 1.32 7.06
C LEU A 25 2.27 0.00 7.06
N ILE A 26 2.48 -0.60 5.89
CA ILE A 26 3.31 -1.80 5.72
C ILE A 26 4.75 -1.53 6.16
N PHE A 27 5.34 -0.41 5.75
CA PHE A 27 6.70 -0.03 6.10
C PHE A 27 6.86 0.11 7.63
N PHE A 28 5.96 0.84 8.29
CA PHE A 28 5.99 1.02 9.75
C PHE A 28 5.65 -0.24 10.54
N SER A 29 4.81 -1.12 9.99
CA SER A 29 4.51 -2.42 10.60
C SER A 29 5.55 -3.50 10.27
N CYS A 30 6.49 -3.22 9.37
CA CYS A 30 7.45 -4.19 8.91
C CYS A 30 8.51 -4.46 9.98
N ARG A 31 8.78 -5.75 10.21
CA ARG A 31 9.95 -6.23 10.96
C ARG A 31 11.30 -5.88 10.31
N CYS A 32 11.29 -5.13 9.20
CA CYS A 32 12.46 -4.64 8.44
C CYS A 32 12.97 -3.28 8.95
N LEU A 33 12.30 -2.72 9.96
CA LEU A 33 12.80 -1.64 10.83
C LEU A 33 13.60 -2.09 12.09
N PRO A 34 14.23 -3.30 12.21
CA PRO A 34 14.95 -3.71 13.40
C PRO A 34 16.37 -3.13 13.41
N GLY A 35 16.73 -2.30 12.43
CA GLY A 35 18.06 -1.70 12.29
C GLY A 35 18.39 -0.67 13.38
N SER A 36 17.39 -0.16 14.11
CA SER A 36 17.62 0.72 15.26
C SER A 36 17.31 -0.02 16.58
N LYS A 37 18.16 0.17 17.59
CA LYS A 37 17.98 -0.38 18.95
C LYS A 37 16.61 -0.02 19.55
N ILE A 38 16.04 1.10 19.14
CA ILE A 38 14.72 1.60 19.56
C ILE A 38 13.60 0.76 18.93
N GLY A 39 13.72 0.44 17.64
CA GLY A 39 12.77 -0.41 16.93
C GLY A 39 12.64 -1.80 17.59
N THR A 40 13.76 -2.41 17.97
CA THR A 40 13.78 -3.73 18.61
C THR A 40 13.06 -3.75 19.97
N ILE A 41 13.20 -2.68 20.77
CA ILE A 41 12.52 -2.54 22.07
C ILE A 41 11.01 -2.33 21.87
N LEU A 42 10.63 -1.51 20.89
CA LEU A 42 9.22 -1.25 20.58
C LEU A 42 8.50 -2.50 20.07
N MET A 43 9.21 -3.35 19.29
CA MET A 43 8.69 -4.62 18.79
C MET A 43 8.35 -5.64 19.88
N GLN A 44 8.96 -5.53 21.06
CA GLN A 44 8.67 -6.42 22.19
C GLN A 44 7.39 -6.02 22.94
N LYS A 45 6.90 -4.78 22.75
CA LYS A 45 5.70 -4.28 23.44
C LYS A 45 4.43 -4.93 22.86
N PRO A 46 3.45 -5.33 23.71
CA PRO A 46 2.19 -5.92 23.26
C PRO A 46 1.39 -5.10 22.21
N PRO A 47 1.33 -3.75 22.24
CA PRO A 47 0.66 -2.98 21.19
C PRO A 47 1.29 -3.19 19.81
N TYR A 48 2.62 -3.28 19.72
CA TYR A 48 3.30 -3.52 18.45
C TYR A 48 3.00 -4.93 17.91
N LYS A 49 2.93 -5.94 18.78
CA LYS A 49 2.51 -7.29 18.37
C LYS A 49 1.09 -7.32 17.79
N SER A 50 0.18 -6.50 18.31
CA SER A 50 -1.18 -6.37 17.76
C SER A 50 -1.18 -5.67 16.40
N PHE A 51 -0.41 -4.58 16.26
CA PHE A 51 -0.24 -3.87 15.00
C PHE A 51 0.40 -4.75 13.91
N TYR A 52 1.36 -5.62 14.29
CA TYR A 52 1.97 -6.59 13.40
C TYR A 52 0.99 -7.63 12.85
N LYS A 53 -0.07 -8.01 13.59
CA LYS A 53 -1.09 -8.92 13.06
C LYS A 53 -1.77 -8.36 11.82
N TRP A 54 -2.00 -7.04 11.79
CA TRP A 54 -2.58 -6.35 10.64
C TRP A 54 -1.63 -6.31 9.43
N HIS A 55 -0.31 -6.37 9.63
CA HIS A 55 0.67 -6.33 8.54
C HIS A 55 0.37 -7.34 7.43
N CYS A 56 0.08 -8.60 7.81
CA CYS A 56 -0.19 -9.67 6.85
C CYS A 56 -1.53 -9.45 6.11
N TYR A 57 -2.54 -8.89 6.79
CA TYR A 57 -3.82 -8.55 6.15
C TYR A 57 -3.67 -7.38 5.18
N ILE A 58 -2.94 -6.33 5.57
CA ILE A 58 -2.68 -5.17 4.71
C ILE A 58 -1.90 -5.62 3.47
N TRP A 59 -0.91 -6.51 3.61
CA TRP A 59 -0.19 -7.10 2.47
C TRP A 59 -1.11 -7.81 1.46
N LYS A 60 -2.09 -8.59 1.96
CA LYS A 60 -3.05 -9.29 1.10
C LYS A 60 -3.96 -8.36 0.32
N VAL A 61 -4.25 -7.16 0.82
CA VAL A 61 -5.08 -6.15 0.14
C VAL A 61 -4.24 -5.22 -0.74
N PHE A 62 -3.05 -4.86 -0.26
CA PHE A 62 -2.13 -3.95 -0.93
C PHE A 62 -1.67 -4.49 -2.28
N TRP A 63 -1.26 -5.76 -2.37
CA TRP A 63 -0.78 -6.33 -3.64
C TRP A 63 -1.83 -6.33 -4.75
N PRO A 64 -3.06 -6.85 -4.55
CA PRO A 64 -4.12 -6.73 -5.54
C PRO A 64 -4.40 -5.28 -5.92
N SER A 65 -4.43 -4.36 -4.94
CA SER A 65 -4.67 -2.93 -5.20
C SER A 65 -3.56 -2.29 -6.03
N VAL A 66 -2.30 -2.61 -5.79
CA VAL A 66 -1.15 -2.15 -6.58
C VAL A 66 -1.20 -2.70 -8.00
N ILE A 67 -1.52 -3.99 -8.17
CA ILE A 67 -1.65 -4.60 -9.49
C ILE A 67 -2.77 -3.92 -10.28
N VAL A 68 -3.96 -3.79 -9.68
CA VAL A 68 -5.10 -3.14 -10.34
C VAL A 68 -4.77 -1.68 -10.68
N HIS A 69 -4.17 -0.93 -9.77
CA HIS A 69 -3.73 0.44 -10.01
C HIS A 69 -2.73 0.52 -11.17
N ALA A 70 -1.69 -0.30 -11.17
CA ALA A 70 -0.66 -0.31 -12.20
C ALA A 70 -1.22 -0.70 -13.57
N VAL A 71 -2.06 -1.74 -13.63
CA VAL A 71 -2.71 -2.18 -14.88
C VAL A 71 -3.61 -1.08 -15.44
N LEU A 72 -4.45 -0.47 -14.61
CA LEU A 72 -5.30 0.64 -15.03
C LEU A 72 -4.47 1.85 -15.47
N ALA A 73 -3.42 2.20 -14.74
CA ALA A 73 -2.54 3.31 -15.10
C ALA A 73 -1.85 3.06 -16.46
N LEU A 74 -1.35 1.86 -16.70
CA LEU A 74 -0.71 1.49 -17.98
C LEU A 74 -1.71 1.50 -19.15
N ILE A 75 -2.95 1.05 -18.94
CA ILE A 75 -3.98 1.06 -19.99
C ILE A 75 -4.39 2.49 -20.35
N PHE A 76 -4.55 3.38 -19.36
CA PHE A 76 -5.09 4.73 -19.58
C PHE A 76 -4.03 5.78 -19.91
N PHE A 77 -2.86 5.72 -19.27
CA PHE A 77 -1.79 6.70 -19.44
C PHE A 77 -0.63 6.18 -20.29
N GLY A 78 -0.62 4.87 -20.62
CA GLY A 78 0.46 4.26 -21.37
C GLY A 78 1.74 4.09 -20.55
N TRP A 79 2.77 3.58 -21.23
CA TRP A 79 4.14 3.61 -20.73
C TRP A 79 4.81 4.88 -21.28
N PRO A 80 5.31 5.81 -20.44
CA PRO A 80 5.89 7.07 -20.89
C PRO A 80 7.28 6.93 -21.55
N GLY A 81 7.63 5.73 -22.02
CA GLY A 81 8.94 5.41 -22.60
C GLY A 81 9.02 5.64 -24.10
#